data_AF-A0AAW6R4R2-F1
#
_entry.id   AF-A0AAW6R4R2-F1
#
_cell.length_a   1.000
_cell.length_b   1.000
_cell.length_c   1.000
_cell.angle_alpha   90.00
_cell.angle_beta   90.00
_cell.angle_gamma   90.00
#
_symmetry.space_group_name_H-M   'P 1'
#
loop_
_entity.id
_entity.type
_entity.pdbx_description
1 polymer ?
#
loop_
_entity_poly.entity_id
_entity_poly.type
_entity_poly.pdbx_seq_one_letter_code
_entity_poly.pdbx_strand_id
1 'polypeptide(L)'
;FRQVTSMEEAFKDADIVYPKSWAPYKVMEQRTELLRANDHEGLKALEKQCLAQNAQHKDWHCTEEMMELTRDGEALYMHCLPADISGVSCKEGEVTEGVFEKYRIATYKEASWKPYIIAAMILSRKYAKPGALLEQLLKEAQERVK
;
A
#
# COMPACT_ATOMS: atom_id res chain seq x y z
N PHE A 1 -18.71 7.47 -0.37
CA PHE A 1 -17.35 7.94 0.01
C PHE A 1 -17.50 8.95 1.14
N ARG A 2 -16.71 8.80 2.20
CA ARG A 2 -16.71 9.67 3.40
C ARG A 2 -15.26 10.05 3.70
N GLN A 3 -15.05 11.28 4.15
CA GLN A 3 -13.77 11.77 4.63
C GLN A 3 -13.90 12.04 6.12
N VAL A 4 -12.87 11.67 6.87
CA VAL A 4 -12.80 11.82 8.33
C VAL A 4 -11.42 12.36 8.68
N THR A 5 -11.25 12.83 9.92
CA THR A 5 -10.02 13.48 10.36
C THR A 5 -9.27 12.69 11.42
N SER A 6 -9.78 11.53 11.85
CA SER A 6 -9.11 10.64 12.79
C SER A 6 -9.05 9.21 12.24
N MET A 7 -8.01 8.48 12.65
CA MET A 7 -7.80 7.10 12.23
C MET A 7 -8.82 6.18 12.89
N GLU A 8 -9.18 6.45 14.14
CA GLU A 8 -10.14 5.68 14.95
C GLU A 8 -11.54 5.71 14.34
N GLU A 9 -11.98 6.87 13.83
CA GLU A 9 -13.28 6.98 13.16
C GLU A 9 -13.31 6.15 11.87
N ALA A 10 -12.19 6.04 11.16
CA ALA A 10 -12.07 5.22 9.96
C ALA A 10 -11.96 3.72 10.27
N PHE A 11 -11.30 3.35 11.37
CA PHE A 11 -11.11 1.96 11.78
C PHE A 11 -12.36 1.35 12.41
N LYS A 12 -13.18 2.17 13.09
CA LYS A 12 -14.38 1.69 13.78
C LYS A 12 -15.32 0.94 12.83
N ASP A 13 -15.66 -0.29 13.20
CA ASP A 13 -16.56 -1.20 12.47
C ASP A 13 -16.13 -1.52 11.01
N ALA A 14 -14.87 -1.24 10.66
CA ALA A 14 -14.33 -1.49 9.32
C ALA A 14 -14.17 -2.99 9.05
N ASP A 15 -14.49 -3.43 7.83
CA ASP A 15 -14.23 -4.80 7.36
C ASP A 15 -12.79 -4.97 6.83
N ILE A 16 -12.20 -3.88 6.33
CA ILE A 16 -10.90 -3.83 5.67
C ILE A 16 -10.22 -2.53 6.10
N VAL A 17 -8.93 -2.59 6.40
CA VAL A 17 -8.11 -1.41 6.67
C VAL A 17 -6.91 -1.38 5.73
N TYR A 18 -6.57 -0.19 5.23
CA TYR A 18 -5.42 0.07 4.36
C TYR A 18 -4.65 1.29 4.87
N PRO A 19 -3.92 1.17 6.00
CA PRO A 19 -3.13 2.26 6.53
C PRO A 19 -1.79 2.34 5.80
N LYS A 20 -1.53 3.44 5.10
CA LYS A 20 -0.28 3.67 4.37
C LYS A 20 0.04 5.16 4.35
N SER A 21 1.31 5.52 4.50
CA SER A 21 1.74 6.92 4.42
C SER A 21 1.74 7.46 2.98
N TRP A 22 1.46 8.76 2.82
CA TRP A 22 1.68 9.50 1.59
C TRP A 22 2.06 10.96 1.90
N ALA A 23 2.80 11.59 0.99
CA ALA A 23 3.10 13.01 1.08
C ALA A 23 1.92 13.87 0.57
N PRO A 24 1.65 15.05 1.17
CA PRO A 24 0.65 15.97 0.64
C PRO A 24 0.91 16.32 -0.84
N TYR A 25 -0.14 16.44 -1.65
CA TYR A 25 0.02 16.69 -3.08
C TYR A 25 0.78 18.02 -3.37
N LYS A 26 0.62 19.05 -2.53
CA LYS A 26 1.38 20.31 -2.64
C LYS A 26 2.88 20.14 -2.38
N VAL A 27 3.26 19.24 -1.48
CA VAL A 27 4.68 18.87 -1.29
C VAL A 27 5.22 18.23 -2.56
N MET A 28 4.44 17.38 -3.21
CA MET A 28 4.86 16.70 -4.45
C MET A 28 4.97 17.63 -5.66
N GLU A 29 4.12 18.66 -5.76
CA GLU A 29 4.25 19.74 -6.76
C GLU A 29 5.58 20.48 -6.58
N GLN A 30 5.86 20.98 -5.37
CA GLN A 30 7.10 21.68 -5.06
C GLN A 30 8.33 20.80 -5.30
N ARG A 31 8.29 19.54 -4.84
CA ARG A 31 9.35 18.56 -5.08
C ARG A 31 9.64 18.39 -6.58
N THR A 32 8.61 18.37 -7.41
CA THR A 32 8.75 18.22 -8.86
C THR A 32 9.43 19.43 -9.49
N GLU A 33 9.08 20.64 -9.07
CA GLU A 33 9.72 21.88 -9.52
C GLU A 33 11.21 21.90 -9.16
N LEU A 34 11.53 21.61 -7.90
CA LEU A 34 12.91 21.57 -7.40
C LEU A 34 13.75 20.50 -8.11
N LEU A 35 13.19 19.30 -8.32
CA LEU A 35 13.84 18.22 -9.06
C LEU A 35 14.16 18.62 -10.50
N ARG A 36 13.20 19.23 -11.20
CA ARG A 36 13.40 19.69 -12.59
C ARG A 36 14.46 20.79 -12.70
N ALA A 37 14.65 21.57 -11.65
CA ALA A 37 15.67 22.60 -11.55
C ALA A 37 17.04 22.07 -11.08
N ASN A 38 17.16 20.78 -10.72
CA ASN A 38 18.32 20.20 -10.03
C ASN A 38 18.69 20.96 -8.74
N ASP A 39 17.70 21.51 -8.04
CA ASP A 39 17.92 22.23 -6.78
C ASP A 39 18.04 21.25 -5.61
N HIS A 40 19.26 20.74 -5.41
CA HIS A 40 19.56 19.77 -4.35
C HIS A 40 19.41 20.35 -2.95
N GLU A 41 19.70 21.64 -2.75
CA GLU A 41 19.58 22.27 -1.43
C GLU A 41 18.11 22.55 -1.09
N GLY A 42 17.32 23.00 -2.06
CA GLY A 42 15.87 23.11 -1.93
C GLY A 42 15.21 21.77 -1.61
N LEU A 43 15.65 20.67 -2.23
CA LEU A 43 15.14 19.33 -1.93
C LEU A 43 15.43 18.89 -0.50
N LYS A 44 16.65 19.10 0.01
CA LYS A 44 17.00 18.80 1.41
C LYS A 44 16.18 19.65 2.38
N ALA A 45 15.97 20.93 2.06
CA ALA A 45 15.16 21.83 2.87
C ALA A 45 13.69 21.37 2.94
N LEU A 46 13.11 21.02 1.78
CA LEU A 46 11.74 20.50 1.69
C LEU A 46 11.60 19.18 2.47
N GLU A 47 12.54 18.24 2.29
CA GLU A 47 12.53 16.96 3.01
C GLU A 47 12.58 17.17 4.52
N LYS A 48 13.49 18.03 5.01
CA LYS A 48 13.60 18.36 6.44
C LYS A 48 12.29 18.91 7.01
N GLN A 49 11.62 19.79 6.27
CA GLN A 49 10.31 20.31 6.67
C GLN A 49 9.25 19.21 6.73
N CYS A 50 9.21 18.33 5.71
CA CYS A 50 8.24 17.24 5.64
C CYS A 50 8.43 16.22 6.78
N LEU A 51 9.68 15.88 7.11
CA LEU A 51 9.99 15.00 8.24
C LEU A 51 9.50 15.60 9.56
N ALA A 52 9.68 16.92 9.76
CA ALA A 52 9.20 17.62 10.95
C ALA A 52 7.66 17.73 11.00
N GLN A 53 7.00 17.86 9.84
CA GLN A 53 5.55 17.81 9.75
C GLN A 53 5.00 16.43 10.12
N ASN A 54 5.52 15.37 9.49
CA ASN A 54 5.05 14.00 9.71
C ASN A 54 5.30 13.53 11.14
N ALA A 55 6.39 13.99 11.78
CA ALA A 55 6.70 13.66 13.17
C ALA A 55 5.64 14.13 14.18
N GLN A 56 4.73 15.05 13.79
CA GLN A 56 3.61 15.49 14.63
C GLN A 56 2.42 14.51 14.59
N HIS A 57 2.46 13.51 13.72
CA HIS A 57 1.39 12.55 13.45
C HIS A 57 1.84 11.10 13.61
N LYS A 58 2.83 10.83 14.49
CA LYS A 58 3.34 9.48 14.75
C LYS A 58 2.30 8.55 15.39
N ASP A 59 1.24 9.12 15.94
CA ASP A 59 0.05 8.43 16.44
C ASP A 59 -0.78 7.76 15.33
N TRP A 60 -0.56 8.12 14.06
CA TRP A 60 -1.17 7.44 12.91
C TRP A 60 -0.46 6.11 12.64
N HIS A 61 -0.68 5.16 13.56
CA HIS A 61 0.01 3.89 13.63
C HIS A 61 -1.00 2.74 13.72
N CYS A 62 -0.88 1.75 12.84
CA CYS A 62 -1.74 0.57 12.84
C CYS A 62 -1.27 -0.41 13.93
N THR A 63 -1.81 -0.25 15.13
CA THR A 63 -1.54 -1.09 16.30
C THR A 63 -2.61 -2.14 16.52
N GLU A 64 -2.36 -3.07 17.43
CA GLU A 64 -3.32 -4.05 17.92
C GLU A 64 -4.59 -3.36 18.47
N GLU A 65 -4.45 -2.29 19.27
CA GLU A 65 -5.59 -1.53 19.82
C GLU A 65 -6.43 -0.88 18.71
N MET A 66 -5.78 -0.42 17.62
CA MET A 66 -6.50 0.10 16.46
C MET A 66 -7.29 -1.02 15.75
N MET A 67 -6.69 -2.19 15.60
CA MET A 67 -7.35 -3.35 14.99
C MET A 67 -8.54 -3.83 15.81
N GLU A 68 -8.53 -3.72 17.14
CA GLU A 68 -9.66 -4.05 18.01
C GLU A 68 -10.92 -3.20 17.75
N LEU A 69 -10.76 -1.97 17.22
CA LEU A 69 -11.90 -1.12 16.87
C LEU A 69 -12.65 -1.60 15.62
N THR A 70 -12.01 -2.45 14.82
CA THR A 70 -12.55 -2.92 13.55
C THR A 70 -13.67 -3.95 13.75
N ARG A 71 -14.36 -4.33 12.67
CA ARG A 71 -15.42 -5.33 12.75
C ARG A 71 -14.85 -6.64 13.29
N ASP A 72 -15.45 -7.10 14.38
CA ASP A 72 -15.03 -8.29 15.14
C ASP A 72 -13.57 -8.25 15.65
N GLY A 73 -12.90 -7.09 15.60
CA GLY A 73 -11.47 -6.96 15.90
C GLY A 73 -10.55 -7.64 14.88
N GLU A 74 -11.08 -8.00 13.70
CA GLU A 74 -10.45 -8.94 12.76
C GLU A 74 -10.51 -8.46 11.31
N ALA A 75 -10.59 -7.15 11.07
CA ALA A 75 -10.56 -6.60 9.71
C ALA A 75 -9.38 -7.14 8.89
N LEU A 76 -9.60 -7.29 7.59
CA LEU A 76 -8.51 -7.60 6.67
C LEU A 76 -7.55 -6.41 6.61
N TYR A 77 -6.36 -6.57 7.18
CA TYR A 77 -5.25 -5.67 6.97
C TYR A 77 -4.67 -5.84 5.56
N MET A 78 -4.56 -4.74 4.82
CA MET A 78 -3.98 -4.69 3.48
C MET A 78 -2.82 -3.68 3.44
N HIS A 79 -1.76 -4.02 2.71
CA HIS A 79 -0.63 -3.11 2.46
C HIS A 79 0.18 -3.57 1.25
N CYS A 80 0.61 -2.64 0.39
CA CYS A 80 1.17 -2.98 -0.91
C CYS A 80 2.57 -3.63 -0.91
N LEU A 81 3.24 -3.59 0.25
CA LEU A 81 4.66 -3.91 0.49
C LEU A 81 5.68 -3.00 -0.25
N PRO A 82 6.86 -2.75 0.35
CA PRO A 82 7.19 -2.99 1.76
C PRO A 82 6.37 -2.08 2.69
N ALA A 83 6.17 -2.50 3.95
CA ALA A 83 5.61 -1.67 5.01
C ALA A 83 6.73 -1.19 5.93
N ASP A 84 6.57 -0.03 6.55
CA ASP A 84 7.45 0.43 7.62
C ASP A 84 6.99 -0.18 8.94
N ILE A 85 7.68 -1.23 9.40
CA ILE A 85 7.31 -2.01 10.59
C ILE A 85 8.07 -1.46 11.80
N SER A 86 7.34 -0.93 12.78
CA SER A 86 7.91 -0.41 14.02
C SER A 86 8.73 -1.48 14.74
N GLY A 87 9.97 -1.15 15.11
CA GLY A 87 10.91 -2.05 15.80
C GLY A 87 11.68 -3.01 14.90
N VAL A 88 11.29 -3.14 13.62
CA VAL A 88 11.91 -4.08 12.67
C VAL A 88 12.64 -3.33 11.55
N SER A 89 11.92 -2.60 10.70
CA SER A 89 12.54 -1.85 9.58
C SER A 89 12.88 -0.41 9.95
N CYS A 90 12.22 0.13 10.97
CA CYS A 90 12.40 1.49 11.45
C CYS A 90 12.03 1.59 12.95
N LYS A 91 12.39 2.69 13.60
CA LYS A 91 12.07 2.90 15.03
C LYS A 91 10.56 3.05 15.26
N GLU A 92 9.91 3.86 14.43
CA GLU A 92 8.48 4.18 14.47
C GLU A 92 7.99 4.22 13.01
N GLY A 93 7.03 3.37 12.66
CA GLY A 93 6.55 3.17 11.31
C GLY A 93 5.02 3.11 11.21
N GLU A 94 4.53 2.47 10.15
CA GLU A 94 3.11 2.41 9.77
C GLU A 94 2.33 1.36 10.57
N VAL A 95 2.96 0.24 10.93
CA VAL A 95 2.32 -0.93 11.56
C VAL A 95 3.21 -1.59 12.61
N THR A 96 2.63 -2.16 13.66
CA THR A 96 3.38 -2.93 14.67
C THR A 96 3.87 -4.26 14.09
N GLU A 97 4.93 -4.81 14.67
CA GLU A 97 5.43 -6.16 14.29
C GLU A 97 4.34 -7.23 14.46
N GLY A 98 3.58 -7.19 15.55
CA GLY A 98 2.54 -8.17 15.87
C GLY A 98 1.38 -8.15 14.87
N VAL A 99 0.85 -6.97 14.54
CA VAL A 99 -0.19 -6.84 13.50
C VAL A 99 0.35 -7.31 12.15
N PHE A 100 1.55 -6.87 11.75
CA PHE A 100 2.12 -7.29 10.46
C PHE A 100 2.31 -8.80 10.39
N GLU A 101 2.82 -9.45 11.44
CA GLU A 101 3.02 -10.90 11.46
C GLU A 101 1.70 -11.66 11.36
N LYS A 102 0.66 -11.22 12.07
CA LYS A 102 -0.69 -11.81 12.00
C LYS A 102 -1.23 -11.84 10.57
N TYR A 103 -1.03 -10.75 9.81
CA TYR A 103 -1.55 -10.59 8.45
C TYR A 103 -0.51 -10.79 7.33
N ARG A 104 0.69 -11.28 7.66
CA ARG A 104 1.79 -11.48 6.71
C ARG A 104 1.37 -12.29 5.49
N ILE A 105 0.68 -13.41 5.71
CA ILE A 105 0.19 -14.26 4.61
C ILE A 105 -0.86 -13.55 3.75
N ALA A 106 -1.70 -12.71 4.35
CA ALA A 106 -2.70 -11.94 3.61
C ALA A 106 -2.03 -10.94 2.65
N THR A 107 -1.06 -10.15 3.13
CA THR A 107 -0.34 -9.17 2.28
C THR A 107 0.51 -9.85 1.19
N TYR A 108 1.05 -11.05 1.45
CA TYR A 108 1.79 -11.80 0.44
C TYR A 108 0.87 -12.33 -0.66
N LYS A 109 -0.29 -12.86 -0.28
CA LYS A 109 -1.33 -13.26 -1.24
C LYS A 109 -1.88 -12.05 -1.99
N GLU A 110 -2.08 -10.91 -1.35
CA GLU A 110 -2.44 -9.63 -2.00
C GLU A 110 -1.42 -9.28 -3.09
N ALA A 111 -0.13 -9.22 -2.75
CA ALA A 111 0.93 -8.88 -3.69
C ALA A 111 1.05 -9.86 -4.86
N SER A 112 0.72 -11.14 -4.64
CA SER A 112 0.77 -12.19 -5.67
C SER A 112 -0.13 -11.94 -6.87
N TRP A 113 -1.15 -11.08 -6.73
CA TRP A 113 -2.07 -10.74 -7.83
C TRP A 113 -1.49 -9.76 -8.86
N LYS A 114 -0.54 -8.90 -8.46
CA LYS A 114 -0.01 -7.83 -9.34
C LYS A 114 0.51 -8.36 -10.69
N PRO A 115 1.30 -9.45 -10.76
CA PRO A 115 1.76 -10.00 -12.03
C PRO A 115 0.61 -10.43 -12.95
N TYR A 116 -0.42 -11.07 -12.41
CA TYR A 116 -1.56 -11.55 -13.20
C TYR A 116 -2.44 -10.40 -13.70
N ILE A 117 -2.61 -9.34 -12.91
CA ILE A 117 -3.33 -8.13 -13.33
C ILE A 117 -2.61 -7.44 -14.49
N ILE A 118 -1.28 -7.29 -14.42
CA ILE A 118 -0.49 -6.71 -15.51
C ILE A 118 -0.58 -7.59 -16.77
N ALA A 119 -0.50 -8.92 -16.62
CA ALA A 119 -0.68 -9.85 -17.75
C ALA A 119 -2.07 -9.72 -18.39
N ALA A 120 -3.13 -9.61 -17.57
CA ALA A 120 -4.49 -9.40 -18.05
C ALA A 120 -4.66 -8.07 -18.79
N MET A 121 -4.02 -6.99 -18.32
CA MET A 121 -3.98 -5.70 -19.03
C MET A 121 -3.33 -5.85 -20.42
N ILE A 122 -2.19 -6.53 -20.50
CA ILE A 122 -1.49 -6.79 -21.77
C ILE A 122 -2.38 -7.60 -22.72
N LEU A 123 -2.98 -8.70 -22.25
CA LEU A 123 -3.86 -9.54 -23.06
C LEU A 123 -5.08 -8.76 -23.55
N SER A 124 -5.72 -7.99 -22.68
CA SER A 124 -6.90 -7.19 -23.03
C SER A 124 -6.61 -6.10 -24.05
N ARG A 125 -5.37 -5.57 -24.08
CA ARG A 125 -4.93 -4.66 -25.14
C ARG A 125 -4.62 -5.37 -26.46
N LYS A 126 -4.06 -6.58 -26.41
CA LYS A 126 -3.58 -7.31 -27.58
C LYS A 126 -4.69 -8.09 -28.31
N TYR A 127 -5.73 -8.51 -27.61
CA TYR A 127 -6.78 -9.36 -28.15
C TYR A 127 -8.14 -8.74 -27.88
N ALA A 128 -8.95 -8.57 -28.92
CA ALA A 128 -10.32 -8.06 -28.79
C ALA A 128 -11.24 -9.00 -27.97
N LYS A 129 -10.92 -10.30 -27.97
CA LYS A 129 -11.65 -11.35 -27.22
C LYS A 129 -10.67 -12.24 -26.44
N PRO A 130 -10.14 -11.79 -25.29
CA PRO A 130 -9.14 -12.55 -24.52
C PRO A 130 -9.61 -13.95 -24.10
N GLY A 131 -10.93 -14.15 -23.92
CA GLY A 131 -11.50 -15.47 -23.61
C GLY A 131 -11.22 -16.54 -24.66
N ALA A 132 -11.18 -16.18 -25.95
CA ALA A 132 -10.87 -17.14 -27.02
C ALA A 132 -9.41 -17.63 -26.94
N LEU A 133 -8.49 -16.73 -26.58
CA LEU A 133 -7.09 -17.10 -26.34
C LEU A 133 -6.96 -18.02 -25.13
N LEU A 134 -7.65 -17.72 -24.03
CA LEU A 134 -7.62 -18.56 -22.83
C LEU A 134 -8.17 -19.96 -23.09
N GLU A 135 -9.25 -20.08 -23.87
CA GLU A 135 -9.80 -21.37 -24.28
C GLU A 135 -8.80 -22.18 -25.13
N GLN A 136 -8.10 -21.52 -26.06
CA GLN A 136 -7.04 -22.15 -26.85
C GLN A 136 -5.91 -22.68 -25.96
N LEU A 137 -5.36 -21.83 -25.07
CA LEU A 137 -4.26 -22.21 -24.18
C LEU A 137 -4.63 -23.38 -23.27
N LEU A 138 -5.88 -23.42 -22.79
CA LEU A 138 -6.40 -24.51 -21.97
C LEU A 138 -6.48 -25.83 -22.77
N LYS A 139 -6.90 -25.79 -24.04
CA LYS A 139 -6.96 -26.97 -24.91
C LYS A 139 -5.59 -27.51 -25.28
N GLU A 140 -4.62 -26.63 -25.51
CA GLU A 140 -3.24 -27.01 -25.82
C GLU A 140 -2.52 -27.61 -24.61
N ALA A 141 -2.85 -27.14 -23.39
CA ALA A 141 -2.35 -27.67 -22.12
C ALA A 141 -0.82 -27.83 -22.05
N GLN A 142 -0.08 -26.92 -22.70
CA GLN A 142 1.38 -26.97 -22.74
C GLN A 142 1.97 -26.84 -21.32
N GLU A 143 2.80 -27.79 -20.92
CA GLU A 143 3.46 -27.79 -19.62
C GLU A 143 4.43 -26.63 -19.47
N ARG A 144 4.35 -25.94 -18.32
CA ARG A 144 5.21 -24.80 -17.99
C ARG A 144 6.63 -25.24 -17.60
N VAL A 145 6.75 -26.33 -16.86
CA VAL A 145 8.01 -26.91 -16.37
C VAL A 145 8.06 -28.35 -16.85
N LYS A 146 9.16 -28.74 -17.48
CA LYS A 146 9.41 -30.10 -18.00
C LYS A 146 9.85 -31.06 -16.90
#